data_AF-A0A968N0N9-F1
#
_entry.id   AF-A0A968N0N9-F1
#
_cell.length_a   1.000
_cell.length_b   1.000
_cell.length_c   1.000
_cell.angle_alpha   90.00
_cell.angle_beta   90.00
_cell.angle_gamma   90.00
#
_symmetry.space_group_name_H-M   'P 1'
#
loop_
_entity.id
_entity.type
_entity.pdbx_description
1 polymer ?
#
loop_
_entity_poly.entity_id
_entity_poly.type
_entity_poly.pdbx_seq_one_letter_code
_entity_poly.pdbx_strand_id
1 'polypeptide(L)'
;MVYFTEQGCSNWVIIHYGNNQIEGENNNLSDFEIDLQEWNEVSLRVKNNILKIFLNNKELIKISPKIPINQIMGAIIRFKGSGAVDM
;
A
#
# COMPACT_ATOMS: atom_id res chain seq x y z
N MET A 1 -2.48 -2.16 6.45
CA MET A 1 -3.00 -2.85 5.24
C MET A 1 -2.91 -1.88 4.08
N VAL A 2 -2.44 -2.33 2.93
CA VAL A 2 -2.30 -1.50 1.72
C VAL A 2 -2.89 -2.30 0.58
N TYR A 3 -3.78 -1.71 -0.20
CA TYR A 3 -4.41 -2.34 -1.35
C TYR A 3 -3.78 -1.80 -2.63
N PHE A 4 -3.57 -2.68 -3.59
CA PHE A 4 -3.29 -2.34 -4.99
C PHE A 4 -4.41 -2.95 -5.82
N THR A 5 -4.84 -2.24 -6.85
CA THR A 5 -5.99 -2.64 -7.68
C THR A 5 -5.63 -2.59 -9.15
N GLU A 6 -6.46 -3.20 -10.00
CA GLU A 6 -6.41 -2.95 -11.44
C GLU A 6 -6.77 -1.49 -11.76
N GLN A 7 -6.48 -1.08 -13.00
CA GLN A 7 -6.83 0.23 -13.52
C GLN A 7 -8.33 0.51 -13.44
N GLY A 8 -8.69 1.75 -13.08
CA GLY A 8 -10.07 2.21 -12.91
C GLY A 8 -10.73 1.79 -11.59
N CYS A 9 -10.02 1.09 -10.70
CA CYS A 9 -10.55 0.64 -9.41
C CYS A 9 -10.02 1.42 -8.20
N SER A 10 -9.33 2.55 -8.40
CA SER A 10 -8.71 3.34 -7.31
C SER A 10 -9.67 3.74 -6.18
N ASN A 11 -10.97 3.92 -6.46
CA ASN A 11 -11.97 4.22 -5.43
C ASN A 11 -12.02 3.15 -4.32
N TRP A 12 -11.69 1.90 -4.63
CA TRP A 12 -11.70 0.78 -3.69
C TRP A 12 -10.38 0.58 -2.94
N VAL A 13 -9.38 1.42 -3.20
CA VAL A 13 -8.10 1.36 -2.51
C VAL A 13 -8.29 1.85 -1.07
N ILE A 14 -7.85 1.03 -0.12
CA ILE A 14 -7.83 1.37 1.30
C ILE A 14 -6.39 1.27 1.80
N ILE A 15 -5.91 2.29 2.50
CA ILE A 15 -4.61 2.28 3.17
C ILE A 15 -4.85 2.48 4.66
N HIS A 16 -4.50 1.48 5.44
CA HIS A 16 -4.59 1.50 6.88
C HIS A 16 -3.19 1.40 7.49
N TYR A 17 -2.78 2.42 8.23
CA TYR A 17 -1.52 2.45 8.97
C TYR A 17 -1.69 3.14 10.32
N GLY A 18 -1.52 2.38 11.41
CA GLY A 18 -1.75 2.88 12.75
C GLY A 18 -3.22 3.28 12.94
N ASN A 19 -3.45 4.54 13.31
CA ASN A 19 -4.78 5.13 13.43
C ASN A 19 -5.22 5.93 12.20
N ASN A 20 -4.47 5.87 11.10
CA ASN A 20 -4.84 6.49 9.84
C ASN A 20 -5.50 5.47 8.92
N GLN A 21 -6.59 5.91 8.30
CA GLN A 21 -7.27 5.24 7.19
C GLN A 21 -7.41 6.26 6.05
N ILE A 22 -6.92 5.89 4.87
CA ILE A 22 -7.01 6.67 3.65
C ILE A 22 -7.76 5.82 2.63
N GLU A 23 -8.81 6.38 2.06
CA GLU A 23 -9.72 5.67 1.16
C GLU A 23 -9.77 6.38 -0.19
N GLY A 24 -9.80 5.60 -1.27
CA GLY A 24 -9.87 6.10 -2.64
C GLY A 24 -11.16 6.86 -2.94
N GLU A 25 -12.26 6.52 -2.27
CA GLU A 25 -13.54 7.26 -2.41
C GLU A 25 -13.39 8.76 -2.10
N ASN A 26 -12.49 9.10 -1.18
CA ASN A 26 -12.30 10.47 -0.68
C ASN A 26 -10.95 11.08 -1.07
N ASN A 27 -10.07 10.32 -1.72
CA ASN A 27 -8.70 10.73 -2.05
C ASN A 27 -8.30 10.19 -3.42
N ASN A 28 -7.55 10.98 -4.19
CA ASN A 28 -6.97 10.46 -5.42
C ASN A 28 -5.87 9.45 -5.09
N LEU A 29 -6.16 8.16 -5.28
CA LEU A 29 -5.24 7.04 -5.11
C LEU A 29 -4.97 6.31 -6.43
N SER A 30 -5.11 6.98 -7.58
CA SER A 30 -4.86 6.39 -8.89
C SER A 30 -3.43 5.85 -9.06
N ASP A 31 -2.46 6.37 -8.32
CA ASP A 31 -1.09 5.83 -8.27
C ASP A 31 -1.00 4.40 -7.66
N PHE A 32 -2.06 3.88 -7.03
CA PHE A 32 -2.16 2.51 -6.51
C PHE A 32 -2.85 1.54 -7.50
N GLU A 33 -3.29 2.05 -8.64
CA GLU A 33 -3.70 1.23 -9.76
C GLU A 33 -2.45 0.70 -10.46
N ILE A 34 -2.33 -0.62 -10.54
CA ILE A 34 -1.18 -1.30 -11.13
C ILE A 34 -1.65 -2.26 -12.22
N ASP A 35 -0.77 -2.51 -13.19
CA ASP A 35 -0.98 -3.61 -14.12
C ASP A 35 -0.66 -4.92 -13.41
N LEU A 36 -1.70 -5.68 -13.05
CA LEU A 36 -1.55 -6.97 -12.37
C LEU A 36 -1.05 -8.10 -13.31
N GLN A 37 -0.92 -7.84 -14.61
CA GLN A 37 -0.36 -8.80 -15.57
C GLN A 37 1.17 -8.72 -15.63
N GLU A 38 1.76 -7.65 -15.09
CA GLU A 38 3.19 -7.40 -15.10
C GLU A 38 3.82 -7.59 -13.72
N TRP A 39 5.12 -7.90 -13.71
CA TRP A 39 5.87 -7.98 -12.45
C TRP A 39 6.04 -6.58 -11.85
N ASN A 40 5.56 -6.39 -10.63
CA ASN A 40 5.65 -5.13 -9.90
C ASN A 40 6.41 -5.30 -8.60
N GLU A 41 7.37 -4.41 -8.36
CA GLU A 41 8.09 -4.35 -7.09
C GLU A 41 7.36 -3.43 -6.13
N VAL A 42 6.85 -3.99 -5.03
CA VAL A 42 6.19 -3.23 -3.96
C VAL A 42 7.10 -3.17 -2.74
N SER A 43 7.37 -1.96 -2.27
CA SER A 43 8.25 -1.70 -1.14
C SER A 43 7.53 -0.88 -0.07
N LEU A 44 7.44 -1.40 1.15
CA LEU A 44 6.93 -0.67 2.32
C LEU A 44 8.09 -0.40 3.27
N ARG A 45 8.39 0.88 3.52
CA ARG A 45 9.49 1.29 4.39
C ARG A 45 8.93 2.07 5.58
N VAL A 46 9.12 1.54 6.78
CA VAL A 46 8.77 2.21 8.03
C VAL A 46 10.03 2.71 8.71
N LYS A 47 10.16 4.03 8.88
CA LYS A 47 11.28 4.66 9.61
C LYS A 47 10.75 5.79 10.48
N ASN A 48 11.12 5.79 11.77
CA ASN A 48 10.66 6.79 12.74
C ASN A 48 9.13 6.95 12.75
N ASN A 49 8.39 5.84 12.77
CA ASN A 49 6.92 5.78 12.67
C ASN A 49 6.31 6.30 11.36
N ILE A 50 7.11 6.72 10.38
CA ILE A 50 6.62 7.17 9.08
C ILE A 50 6.62 5.98 8.12
N LEU A 51 5.45 5.66 7.56
CA LEU A 51 5.33 4.71 6.46
C LEU A 51 5.54 5.43 5.13
N LYS A 52 6.39 4.86 4.28
CA LYS A 52 6.51 5.21 2.87
C LYS A 52 6.22 3.98 2.03
N ILE A 53 5.40 4.16 1.00
CA ILE A 53 5.03 3.09 0.06
C ILE A 53 5.64 3.42 -1.29
N PHE A 54 6.27 2.43 -1.90
CA PHE A 54 6.90 2.53 -3.20
C PHE A 54 6.37 1.46 -4.13
N LEU A 55 6.23 1.82 -5.41
CA LEU A 55 5.95 0.91 -6.51
C LEU A 55 7.02 1.13 -7.57
N ASN A 56 7.71 0.07 -7.96
CA ASN A 56 8.79 0.11 -8.96
C ASN A 56 9.79 1.24 -8.66
N ASN A 57 10.20 1.34 -7.38
CA ASN A 57 11.09 2.37 -6.83
C ASN A 57 10.58 3.83 -6.84
N LYS A 58 9.34 4.10 -7.28
CA LYS A 58 8.68 5.40 -7.17
C LYS A 58 7.92 5.51 -5.84
N GLU A 59 8.15 6.57 -5.06
CA GLU A 59 7.37 6.84 -3.84
C GLU A 59 5.93 7.22 -4.23
N LEU A 60 4.95 6.47 -3.72
CA LEU A 60 3.52 6.73 -3.95
C LEU A 60 2.93 7.62 -2.87
N ILE A 61 3.23 7.32 -1.60
CA ILE A 61 2.67 8.05 -0.46
C ILE A 61 3.59 7.99 0.76
N LYS A 62 3.44 9.00 1.61
CA LYS A 62 4.06 9.10 2.93
C LYS A 62 2.98 9.34 3.99
N ILE A 63 2.93 8.48 5.01
CA ILE A 63 1.91 8.52 6.06
C ILE A 63 2.59 8.64 7.43
N SER A 64 2.20 9.68 8.17
CA SER A 64 2.61 9.90 9.57
C SER A 64 1.39 9.68 10.49
N PRO A 65 1.37 8.63 11.33
CA PRO A 65 0.28 8.33 12.23
C PRO A 65 0.31 9.29 13.42
N LYS A 66 -0.87 9.71 13.89
CA LYS A 66 -0.95 10.61 15.07
C LYS A 66 -0.51 9.89 16.34
N ILE A 67 -0.72 8.57 16.38
CA ILE A 67 -0.28 7.70 17.47
C ILE A 67 0.87 6.81 16.95
N PRO A 68 2.04 6.77 17.61
CA PRO A 68 3.16 5.96 17.18
C PRO A 68 2.86 4.47 17.27
N ILE A 69 3.42 3.70 16.34
CA ILE A 69 3.32 2.24 16.30
C ILE A 69 4.63 1.69 16.87
N ASN A 70 4.56 1.08 18.06
CA ASN A 70 5.78 0.73 18.80
C ASN A 70 6.53 -0.46 18.20
N GLN A 71 5.83 -1.41 17.58
CA GLN A 71 6.46 -2.65 17.11
C GLN A 71 5.76 -3.19 15.86
N ILE A 72 6.55 -3.66 14.90
CA ILE A 72 6.09 -4.43 13.74
C ILE A 72 6.03 -5.89 14.15
N MET A 73 4.85 -6.50 14.09
CA MET A 73 4.64 -7.89 14.48
C MET A 73 4.91 -8.88 13.34
N GLY A 74 4.78 -8.45 12.10
CA GLY A 74 4.97 -9.27 10.91
C GLY A 74 4.33 -8.63 9.68
N ALA A 75 4.46 -9.31 8.54
CA ALA A 75 3.83 -8.94 7.28
C ALA A 75 2.80 -10.00 6.87
N ILE A 76 1.65 -9.56 6.38
CA ILE A 76 0.62 -10.44 5.81
C ILE A 76 0.37 -9.95 4.39
N ILE A 77 0.58 -10.83 3.42
CA ILE A 77 0.33 -10.57 2.00
C ILE A 77 -0.91 -11.38 1.60
N ARG A 78 -1.88 -10.71 0.97
CA ARG A 78 -3.07 -11.35 0.41
C ARG A 78 -3.21 -10.86 -1.02
N PHE A 79 -3.43 -11.79 -1.94
CA PHE A 79 -3.74 -11.48 -3.33
C PHE A 79 -4.87 -12.39 -3.81
N LYS A 80 -5.56 -11.97 -4.87
CA LYS A 80 -6.63 -12.74 -5.51
C LYS A 80 -6.27 -12.92 -6.98
N GLY A 81 -6.25 -14.17 -7.45
CA GLY A 81 -5.94 -14.49 -8.85
C GLY A 81 -4.92 -15.63 -8.97
N SER A 82 -4.53 -15.93 -10.21
CA SER A 82 -3.41 -16.81 -10.52
C SER A 82 -2.13 -15.97 -10.59
N GLY A 83 -1.23 -16.15 -9.62
CA GLY A 83 0.00 -15.37 -9.53
C GLY A 83 0.95 -15.95 -8.50
N ALA A 84 2.14 -15.35 -8.42
CA ALA A 84 3.15 -15.68 -7.44
C ALA A 84 3.54 -14.42 -6.66
N VAL A 85 3.88 -14.61 -5.38
CA VAL A 85 4.53 -13.60 -4.55
C VAL A 85 5.92 -14.13 -4.29
N ASP A 86 6.94 -13.35 -4.65
CA ASP A 86 8.33 -13.62 -4.32
C ASP A 86 8.80 -12.60 -3.27
N MET A 87 9.61 -13.06 -2.31
CA MET A 87 10.00 -12.31 -1.10
C MET A 87 11.51 -12.17 -0.97
#